data_AF-A0A1Y4JF20-F1
#
_entry.id   AF-A0A1Y4JF20-F1
#
_cell.length_a   1.000
_cell.length_b   1.000
_cell.length_c   1.000
_cell.angle_alpha   90.00
_cell.angle_beta   90.00
_cell.angle_gamma   90.00
#
_symmetry.space_group_name_H-M   'P 1'
#
loop_
_entity.id
_entity.type
_entity.pdbx_description
1 polymer ?
#
loop_
_entity_poly.entity_id
_entity_poly.type
_entity_poly.pdbx_seq_one_letter_code
_entity_poly.pdbx_strand_id
1 'polypeptide(L)'
;MEKKTIKQVRGFACIASPDERYRIWIPRPTPTGILVCTCGFALSGHMDFVDAVDRLFYVRVDRAQTIDDDLSNLYLTCLQAPMGCMEQLLVDLPELMEEHLG
;
A
#
# COMPACT_ATOMS: atom_id res chain seq x y z
N MET A 1 14.92 17.52 4.15
CA MET A 1 14.87 16.38 3.22
C MET A 1 15.07 15.12 4.04
N GLU A 2 13.99 14.66 4.67
CA GLU A 2 14.03 13.47 5.53
C GLU A 2 14.17 12.21 4.69
N LYS A 3 14.99 11.28 5.18
CA LYS A 3 15.31 10.03 4.50
C LYS A 3 14.17 9.04 4.71
N LYS A 4 13.30 8.87 3.71
CA LYS A 4 12.29 7.80 3.66
C LYS A 4 13.02 6.44 3.80
N THR A 5 12.73 5.69 4.86
CA THR A 5 13.44 4.42 5.17
C THR A 5 12.66 3.25 4.61
N ILE A 6 13.01 2.79 3.41
CA ILE A 6 12.48 1.54 2.85
C ILE A 6 13.31 0.38 3.39
N LYS A 7 12.73 -0.44 4.29
CA LYS A 7 13.35 -1.71 4.70
C LYS A 7 12.77 -2.85 3.86
N GLN A 8 13.60 -3.48 3.03
CA GLN A 8 13.26 -4.74 2.38
C GLN A 8 13.45 -5.89 3.36
N VAL A 9 12.39 -6.66 3.59
CA VAL A 9 12.43 -7.88 4.42
C VAL A 9 11.86 -9.01 3.57
N ARG A 10 12.71 -9.99 3.20
CA ARG A 10 12.36 -11.27 2.56
C ARG A 10 11.09 -11.24 1.68
N GLY A 11 11.18 -10.59 0.51
CA GLY A 11 10.10 -10.59 -0.49
C GLY A 11 9.00 -9.54 -0.31
N PHE A 12 9.11 -8.71 0.74
CA PHE A 12 8.22 -7.60 1.00
C PHE A 12 9.01 -6.29 1.13
N ALA A 13 8.39 -5.20 0.67
CA ALA A 13 8.79 -3.84 1.01
C ALA A 13 7.87 -3.33 2.13
N CYS A 14 8.45 -2.75 3.17
CA CYS A 14 7.69 -2.10 4.24
C CYS A 14 7.74 -0.59 4.04
N ILE A 15 6.56 0.04 4.01
CA ILE A 15 6.37 1.49 4.00
C ILE A 15 5.74 1.88 5.32
N ALA A 16 6.22 2.97 5.91
CA ALA A 16 5.65 3.58 7.09
C ALA A 16 5.26 5.04 6.80
N SER A 17 4.21 5.53 7.44
CA SER A 17 3.92 6.97 7.48
C SER A 17 5.07 7.73 8.16
N PRO A 18 5.20 9.05 7.92
CA PRO A 18 6.26 9.86 8.54
C PRO A 18 6.30 9.78 10.07
N ASP A 19 5.14 9.65 10.71
CA ASP A 19 4.98 9.51 12.17
C ASP A 19 5.05 8.05 12.68
N GLU A 20 5.34 7.11 11.78
CA GLU A 20 5.38 5.66 11.99
C GLU A 20 4.09 5.00 12.51
N ARG A 21 2.97 5.73 12.60
CA ARG A 21 1.69 5.17 13.08
C ARG A 21 1.12 4.14 12.14
N TYR A 22 1.25 4.37 10.84
CA TYR A 22 0.70 3.52 9.80
C TYR A 22 1.81 2.76 9.09
N ARG A 23 1.60 1.47 8.87
CA ARG A 23 2.56 0.61 8.17
C ARG A 23 1.86 -0.25 7.15
N ILE A 24 2.47 -0.37 5.97
CA ILE A 24 1.98 -1.18 4.86
C ILE A 24 3.11 -2.05 4.33
N TRP A 25 2.86 -3.35 4.26
CA TRP A 25 3.75 -4.35 3.69
C TRP A 25 3.28 -4.70 2.28
N ILE A 26 4.14 -4.44 1.30
CA ILE A 26 3.87 -4.64 -0.12
C ILE A 26 4.65 -5.88 -0.57
N PRO A 27 3.98 -7.00 -0.92
CA PRO A 27 4.65 -8.17 -1.46
C PRO A 27 5.17 -7.92 -2.87
N ARG A 28 6.05 -8.81 -3.34
CA ARG A 28 6.24 -8.97 -4.79
C ARG A 28 4.90 -9.37 -5.44
N PRO A 29 4.47 -8.70 -6.53
CA PRO A 29 3.25 -9.04 -7.23
C PRO A 29 3.32 -10.45 -7.84
N THR A 30 2.18 -11.12 -7.97
CA THR A 30 2.09 -12.39 -8.70
C THR A 30 2.36 -12.18 -10.19
N PRO A 31 2.69 -13.24 -10.96
CA PRO A 31 2.79 -13.15 -12.42
C PRO A 31 1.50 -12.66 -13.10
N THR A 32 0.34 -12.86 -12.47
CA THR A 32 -0.97 -12.39 -12.93
C THR A 32 -1.28 -10.94 -12.51
N GLY A 33 -0.36 -10.25 -11.82
CA GLY A 33 -0.52 -8.86 -11.43
C GLY A 33 -1.32 -8.65 -10.14
N ILE A 34 -1.47 -9.66 -9.30
CA ILE A 34 -2.17 -9.52 -8.02
C ILE A 34 -1.19 -9.11 -6.92
N LEU A 35 -1.59 -8.11 -6.14
CA LEU A 35 -0.89 -7.61 -4.96
C LEU A 35 -1.87 -7.68 -3.78
N VAL A 36 -1.45 -8.34 -2.70
CA VAL A 36 -2.20 -8.35 -1.44
C VAL A 36 -1.33 -7.69 -0.39
N CYS A 37 -1.55 -6.39 -0.22
CA CYS A 37 -0.80 -5.59 0.75
C CYS A 37 -1.38 -5.79 2.14
N THR A 38 -0.52 -5.98 3.13
CA THR A 38 -0.93 -6.03 4.54
C THR A 38 -0.80 -4.64 5.14
N CYS A 39 -1.83 -4.16 5.81
CA CYS A 39 -1.87 -2.85 6.47
C CYS A 39 -1.96 -3.09 7.98
N GLY A 40 -1.05 -2.49 8.76
CA GLY A 40 -1.03 -2.58 10.23
C GLY A 40 -2.00 -1.63 10.89
N PHE A 41 -3.21 -1.50 10.34
CA PHE A 41 -4.30 -0.66 10.81
C PHE A 41 -5.62 -1.05 10.11
N ALA A 42 -6.76 -0.65 10.69
CA ALA A 42 -8.08 -0.85 10.10
C ALA A 42 -8.37 0.10 8.92
N LEU A 43 -8.37 -0.40 7.68
CA LEU A 43 -8.68 0.40 6.48
C LEU A 43 -10.11 0.96 6.46
N SER A 44 -11.05 0.33 7.18
CA SER A 44 -12.45 0.76 7.24
C SER A 44 -12.63 2.18 7.80
N GLY A 45 -11.70 2.66 8.63
CA GLY A 45 -11.67 4.04 9.13
C GLY A 45 -10.96 5.03 8.21
N HIS A 46 -10.37 4.55 7.11
CA HIS A 46 -9.49 5.32 6.23
C HIS A 46 -9.87 5.14 4.75
N MET A 47 -11.17 5.18 4.44
CA MET A 47 -11.66 4.96 3.07
C MET A 47 -11.16 6.01 2.07
N ASP A 48 -10.90 7.25 2.51
CA ASP A 48 -10.31 8.29 1.66
C ASP A 48 -8.92 7.87 1.13
N PHE A 49 -8.11 7.20 1.96
CA PHE A 49 -6.82 6.64 1.53
C PHE A 49 -7.02 5.50 0.53
N VAL A 50 -8.01 4.63 0.75
CA VAL A 50 -8.34 3.54 -0.18
C VAL A 50 -8.75 4.10 -1.55
N ASP A 51 -9.61 5.12 -1.57
CA ASP A 51 -10.05 5.81 -2.78
C ASP A 51 -8.89 6.51 -3.49
N ALA A 52 -7.95 7.08 -2.74
CA ALA A 52 -6.76 7.71 -3.32
C ALA A 52 -5.84 6.69 -4.00
N VAL A 53 -5.67 5.51 -3.39
CA VAL A 53 -4.94 4.39 -4.02
C VAL A 53 -5.66 3.91 -5.29
N ASP A 54 -6.99 3.85 -5.29
CA ASP A 54 -7.77 3.42 -6.48
C ASP A 54 -7.73 4.44 -7.64
N ARG A 55 -7.36 5.71 -7.37
CA ARG A 55 -7.15 6.74 -8.40
C ARG A 55 -5.79 6.62 -9.10
N LEU A 56 -4.86 5.81 -8.59
CA LEU A 56 -3.58 5.58 -9.24
C LEU A 56 -3.81 4.84 -10.57
N PHE A 57 -3.37 5.42 -11.68
CA PHE A 57 -3.69 4.93 -13.04
C PHE A 57 -3.07 3.56 -13.42
N TYR A 58 -2.24 2.99 -12.54
CA TYR A 58 -1.48 1.76 -12.79
C TYR A 58 -1.88 0.59 -11.88
N VAL A 59 -2.78 0.81 -10.92
CA VAL A 59 -3.38 -0.23 -10.07
C VAL A 59 -4.89 -0.01 -9.97
N ARG A 60 -5.62 -1.04 -9.55
CA ARG A 60 -7.02 -0.94 -9.15
C ARG A 60 -7.18 -1.60 -7.79
N VAL A 61 -7.94 -0.99 -6.89
CA VAL A 61 -8.37 -1.61 -5.64
C VAL A 61 -9.51 -2.57 -5.94
N ASP A 62 -9.28 -3.86 -5.73
CA ASP A 62 -10.33 -4.87 -5.88
C ASP A 62 -11.18 -4.96 -4.61
N ARG A 63 -10.55 -4.85 -3.43
CA ARG A 63 -11.22 -4.77 -2.13
C ARG A 63 -10.27 -4.31 -1.02
N ALA A 64 -10.82 -3.62 -0.02
CA ALA A 64 -10.21 -3.43 1.29
C ALA A 64 -10.93 -4.35 2.29
N GLN A 65 -10.18 -5.19 3.00
CA GLN A 65 -10.72 -6.14 3.96
C GLN A 65 -10.09 -5.92 5.33
N THR A 66 -10.88 -5.45 6.29
CA THR A 66 -10.46 -5.40 7.70
C THR A 66 -10.52 -6.79 8.32
N ILE A 67 -9.45 -7.16 9.03
CA ILE A 67 -9.36 -8.40 9.81
C ILE A 67 -9.73 -8.09 11.26
N ASP A 68 -9.05 -7.10 11.84
CA ASP A 68 -9.31 -6.54 13.17
C ASP A 68 -8.91 -5.04 13.20
N ASP A 69 -8.96 -4.42 14.37
CA ASP A 69 -8.71 -2.99 14.53
C ASP A 69 -7.26 -2.57 14.18
N ASP A 70 -6.32 -3.52 14.24
CA ASP A 70 -4.89 -3.29 14.00
C ASP A 70 -4.41 -3.91 12.68
N LEU A 71 -5.29 -4.57 11.91
CA LEU A 71 -4.88 -5.34 10.74
C LEU A 71 -5.94 -5.35 9.63
N SER A 72 -5.50 -5.01 8.42
CA SER A 72 -6.30 -5.12 7.19
C SER A 72 -5.48 -5.62 6.00
N ASN A 73 -6.17 -6.11 4.98
CA ASN A 73 -5.59 -6.42 3.67
C ASN A 73 -6.16 -5.48 2.60
N LEU A 74 -5.27 -4.89 1.81
CA LEU A 74 -5.61 -4.14 0.61
C LEU A 74 -5.29 -5.00 -0.62
N TYR A 75 -6.32 -5.37 -1.37
CA TYR A 75 -6.20 -6.18 -2.57
C TYR A 75 -6.15 -5.27 -3.79
N LEU A 76 -5.07 -5.39 -4.55
CA LEU A 76 -4.83 -4.60 -5.74
C LEU A 76 -4.60 -5.52 -6.95
N THR A 77 -5.09 -5.07 -8.11
CA THR A 77 -4.72 -5.60 -9.42
C THR A 77 -3.86 -4.58 -10.16
N CYS A 78 -2.67 -4.99 -10.60
CA CYS A 78 -1.82 -4.22 -11.49
C CYS A 78 -2.50 -4.05 -12.86
N LEU A 79 -2.62 -2.80 -13.32
CA LEU A 79 -3.14 -2.48 -14.65
C LEU A 79 -2.04 -2.42 -15.72
N GLN A 80 -0.77 -2.45 -15.27
CA GLN A 80 0.42 -2.45 -16.12
C GLN A 80 1.38 -3.59 -15.72
N ALA A 81 2.63 -3.54 -16.17
CA ALA A 81 3.65 -4.53 -15.84
C ALA A 81 3.76 -4.68 -14.30
N PRO A 82 3.60 -5.90 -13.73
CA PRO A 82 3.43 -6.05 -12.29
C PRO A 82 4.57 -5.45 -11.46
N MET A 83 5.83 -5.70 -11.86
CA MET A 83 6.99 -5.13 -11.16
C MET A 83 7.04 -3.61 -11.24
N GLY A 84 6.69 -3.01 -12.38
CA GLY A 84 6.63 -1.56 -12.53
C GLY A 84 5.54 -0.92 -11.67
N CYS A 85 4.40 -1.59 -11.52
CA CYS A 85 3.33 -1.14 -10.62
C CYS A 85 3.79 -1.18 -9.16
N MET A 86 4.48 -2.25 -8.76
CA MET A 86 5.07 -2.33 -7.42
C MET A 86 6.07 -1.20 -7.19
N GLU A 87 6.99 -0.95 -8.13
CA GLU A 87 7.99 0.12 -8.02
C GLU A 87 7.35 1.51 -7.89
N GLN A 88 6.29 1.79 -8.65
CA GLN A 88 5.55 3.05 -8.54
C GLN A 88 4.78 3.14 -7.22
N LEU A 89 4.13 2.06 -6.77
CA LEU A 89 3.48 2.02 -5.45
C LEU A 89 4.48 2.38 -4.34
N LEU A 90 5.74 1.93 -4.41
CA LEU A 90 6.76 2.26 -3.40
C LEU A 90 7.09 3.76 -3.34
N VAL A 91 6.87 4.49 -4.42
CA VAL A 91 7.12 5.93 -4.51
C VAL A 91 5.89 6.72 -4.05
N ASP A 92 4.71 6.33 -4.49
CA ASP A 92 3.47 7.09 -4.29
C ASP A 92 2.81 6.83 -2.93
N LEU A 93 2.86 5.59 -2.41
CA LEU A 93 2.19 5.26 -1.14
C LEU A 93 2.61 6.17 0.03
N PRO A 94 3.90 6.46 0.25
CA PRO A 94 4.30 7.34 1.35
C PRO A 94 3.65 8.72 1.27
N GLU A 95 3.45 9.26 0.06
CA GLU A 95 2.82 10.56 -0.16
C GLU A 95 1.31 10.48 0.09
N LEU A 96 0.64 9.44 -0.42
CA LEU A 96 -0.77 9.19 -0.12
C LEU A 96 -1.03 8.96 1.38
N MET A 97 -0.11 8.30 2.08
CA MET A 97 -0.20 8.11 3.53
C MET A 97 -0.10 9.45 4.27
N GLU A 98 0.78 10.35 3.84
CA GLU A 98 0.92 11.68 4.43
C GLU A 98 -0.32 12.56 4.20
N GLU A 99 -0.92 12.48 3.01
CA GLU A 99 -2.09 13.29 2.63
C GLU A 99 -3.41 12.80 3.26
N HIS A 100 -3.56 11.50 3.48
CA HIS A 100 -4.85 10.89 3.84
C HIS A 100 -4.87 10.20 5.22
N LEU A 101 -3.71 9.96 5.84
CA LEU A 101 -3.61 9.34 7.16
C LEU A 101 -2.95 10.27 8.21
N GLY A 102 -2.35 11.39 7.78
CA GLY A 102 -1.66 12.38 8.62
C GLY A 102 -2.57 13.37 9.34
#